data_AF-A0A6N8NTE2-F1
#
_entry.id   AF-A0A6N8NTE2-F1
#
_cell.length_a   1.000
_cell.length_b   1.000
_cell.length_c   1.000
_cell.angle_alpha   90.00
_cell.angle_beta   90.00
_cell.angle_gamma   90.00
#
_symmetry.space_group_name_H-M   'P 1'
#
loop_
_entity.id
_entity.type
_entity.pdbx_description
1 polymer ?
#
loop_
_entity_poly.entity_id
_entity_poly.type
_entity_poly.pdbx_seq_one_letter_code
_entity_poly.pdbx_strand_id
1 'polypeptide(L)'
;QQDFAGKLEQKSKFNVGAIYRVTDWADVNLSYERGNTFMFGVTLRTNFNDLRPSYNDNARPQYQPQPQDAILQHSVVANQLTLLKYNAGLADPQIQAKGDTLYVTGEQVKYRDSREGIIRANRIVMNDLPDGIKTIRITENRLNMPQVTTETDVASLKNHLAGEPLGHETTLAQKRVEPV
;
A
#
# COMPACT_ATOMS: atom_id res chain seq x y z
N GLN A 1 45.92 7.10 -27.80
CA GLN A 1 44.45 7.20 -27.86
C GLN A 1 44.03 6.96 -29.30
N GLN A 2 43.33 5.87 -29.57
CA GLN A 2 42.74 5.62 -30.89
C GLN A 2 41.31 6.19 -30.87
N ASP A 3 41.10 7.28 -31.59
CA ASP A 3 39.77 7.81 -31.84
C ASP A 3 39.02 6.83 -32.75
N PHE A 4 37.91 6.27 -32.26
CA PHE A 4 37.09 5.30 -33.00
C PHE A 4 36.56 5.86 -34.32
N ALA A 5 36.49 7.18 -34.48
CA ALA A 5 35.96 7.83 -35.68
C ALA A 5 36.97 8.00 -36.82
N GLY A 6 38.28 7.82 -36.60
CA GLY A 6 39.31 8.08 -37.61
C GLY A 6 39.36 9.53 -38.11
N LYS A 7 40.01 9.80 -39.26
CA LYS A 7 39.98 11.11 -39.91
C LYS A 7 38.63 11.29 -40.62
N LEU A 8 37.79 12.18 -40.10
CA LEU A 8 36.50 12.53 -40.70
C LEU A 8 36.70 13.49 -41.88
N GLU A 9 36.45 13.02 -43.10
CA GLU A 9 36.47 13.88 -44.29
C GLU A 9 35.31 14.89 -44.25
N GLN A 10 35.62 16.17 -44.48
CA GLN A 10 34.64 17.24 -44.56
C GLN A 10 34.46 17.67 -46.02
N LYS A 11 33.29 17.39 -46.59
CA LYS A 11 32.94 17.75 -47.97
C LYS A 11 32.19 19.09 -48.07
N SER A 12 31.66 19.58 -46.95
CA SER A 12 30.95 20.86 -46.86
C SER A 12 31.17 21.55 -45.51
N LYS A 13 31.10 22.89 -45.50
CA LYS A 13 31.15 23.73 -44.29
C LYS A 13 29.78 23.97 -43.66
N PHE A 14 28.71 23.50 -44.31
CA PHE A 14 27.35 23.69 -43.87
C PHE A 14 26.80 22.41 -43.20
N ASN A 15 26.03 22.61 -42.13
CA ASN A 15 25.26 21.56 -41.46
C ASN A 15 23.79 22.00 -41.44
N VAL A 16 22.87 21.09 -41.69
CA VAL A 16 21.43 21.35 -41.68
C VAL A 16 20.73 20.28 -40.86
N GLY A 17 19.69 20.65 -40.13
CA GLY A 17 18.92 19.72 -39.31
C GLY A 17 17.45 20.09 -39.28
N ALA A 18 16.62 19.07 -39.14
CA ALA A 18 15.18 19.18 -38.93
C ALA A 18 14.81 18.45 -37.64
N ILE A 19 13.94 19.08 -36.86
CA ILE A 19 13.35 18.50 -35.66
C ILE A 19 11.85 18.49 -35.85
N TYR A 20 11.23 17.34 -35.68
CA TYR A 20 9.79 17.17 -35.78
C TYR A 20 9.23 16.64 -34.48
N ARG A 21 8.31 17.40 -33.88
CA ARG A 21 7.56 16.98 -32.69
C ARG A 21 6.46 16.02 -33.11
N VAL A 22 6.66 14.74 -32.86
CA VAL A 22 5.70 13.69 -33.21
C VAL A 22 4.54 13.69 -32.23
N THR A 23 4.85 13.84 -30.93
CA THR A 23 3.87 13.95 -29.85
C THR A 23 4.34 14.96 -28.81
N ASP A 24 3.48 15.29 -27.85
CA ASP A 24 3.86 16.06 -26.65
C ASP A 24 5.03 15.43 -25.87
N TRP A 25 5.14 14.10 -25.84
CA TRP A 25 6.19 13.35 -25.16
C TRP A 25 7.38 12.93 -26.05
N ALA A 26 7.35 13.11 -27.38
CA ALA A 26 8.43 12.67 -28.28
C ALA A 26 8.74 13.62 -29.44
N ASP A 27 10.02 13.87 -29.67
CA ASP A 27 10.56 14.53 -30.86
C ASP A 27 11.50 13.59 -31.63
N VAL A 28 11.53 13.74 -32.96
CA VAL A 28 12.46 13.06 -33.87
C VAL A 28 13.36 14.10 -34.54
N ASN A 29 14.66 13.82 -34.58
CA ASN A 29 15.70 14.71 -35.06
C ASN A 29 16.44 14.04 -36.23
N LEU A 30 16.59 14.75 -37.35
CA LEU A 30 17.39 14.32 -38.48
C LEU A 30 18.32 15.46 -38.89
N SER A 31 19.63 15.23 -38.92
CA SER A 31 20.60 16.20 -39.41
C SER A 31 21.53 15.62 -40.46
N TYR A 32 22.04 16.52 -41.31
CA TYR A 32 23.05 16.27 -42.31
C TYR A 32 24.23 17.20 -42.06
N GLU A 33 25.39 16.60 -41.81
CA GLU A 33 26.60 17.27 -41.37
C GLU A 33 27.75 17.06 -42.34
N ARG A 34 28.58 18.10 -42.46
CA ARG A 34 29.87 18.08 -43.17
C ARG A 34 29.81 17.58 -44.62
N GLY A 35 28.62 17.57 -45.24
CA GLY A 35 28.41 17.12 -46.61
C GLY A 35 28.52 15.60 -46.82
N ASN A 36 28.44 14.79 -45.75
CA ASN A 36 28.49 13.33 -45.86
C ASN A 36 27.94 12.52 -44.67
N THR A 37 27.63 13.16 -43.54
CA THR A 37 27.23 12.46 -42.32
C THR A 37 25.75 12.70 -42.05
N PHE A 38 24.96 11.65 -41.84
CA PHE A 38 23.59 11.79 -41.34
C PHE A 38 23.55 11.42 -39.85
N MET A 39 22.82 12.21 -39.06
CA MET A 39 22.51 11.87 -37.68
C MET A 39 21.01 11.74 -37.52
N PHE A 40 20.60 10.69 -36.80
CA PHE A 40 19.22 10.47 -36.40
C PHE A 40 19.16 10.41 -34.88
N GLY A 41 18.17 11.06 -34.28
CA GLY A 41 17.99 11.09 -32.83
C GLY A 41 16.53 11.13 -32.43
N VAL A 42 16.25 10.67 -31.21
CA VAL A 42 14.94 10.77 -30.58
C VAL A 42 15.08 11.47 -29.24
N THR A 43 14.09 12.27 -28.86
CA THR A 43 14.03 12.91 -27.55
C THR A 43 12.71 12.57 -26.89
N LEU A 44 12.76 11.95 -25.71
CA LEU A 44 11.59 11.57 -24.93
C LEU A 44 11.44 12.49 -23.72
N ARG A 45 10.24 13.05 -23.52
CA ARG A 45 9.87 13.89 -22.38
C ARG A 45 8.88 13.14 -21.49
N THR A 46 9.13 13.15 -20.18
CA THR A 46 8.20 12.62 -19.18
C THR A 46 8.12 13.55 -17.98
N ASN A 47 6.92 13.70 -17.40
CA ASN A 47 6.71 14.43 -16.16
C ASN A 47 6.58 13.44 -14.99
N PHE A 48 7.57 13.40 -14.12
CA PHE A 48 7.56 12.51 -12.95
C PHE A 48 6.60 12.96 -11.84
N ASN A 49 6.05 14.18 -11.91
CA ASN A 49 5.06 14.65 -10.93
C ASN A 49 3.69 13.98 -11.12
N ASP A 50 3.35 13.59 -12.35
CA ASP A 50 2.06 12.96 -12.68
C ASP A 50 2.15 11.42 -12.66
N LEU A 51 3.37 10.87 -12.62
CA LEU A 51 3.60 9.44 -12.50
C LEU A 51 3.21 8.96 -11.10
N ARG A 52 2.05 8.33 -11.01
CA ARG A 52 1.59 7.66 -9.79
C ARG A 52 1.94 6.18 -9.87
N PRO A 53 2.64 5.61 -8.88
CA PRO A 53 2.82 4.17 -8.82
C PRO A 53 1.44 3.49 -8.71
N SER A 54 1.17 2.54 -9.60
CA SER A 54 0.03 1.63 -9.44
C SER A 54 0.44 0.53 -8.48
N TYR A 55 0.00 0.61 -7.23
CA TYR A 55 0.21 -0.46 -6.27
C TYR A 55 -0.91 -1.49 -6.42
N ASN A 56 -0.57 -2.70 -6.87
CA ASN A 56 -1.49 -3.82 -6.84
C ASN A 56 -1.59 -4.32 -5.40
N ASP A 57 -2.60 -3.85 -4.67
CA ASP A 57 -2.88 -4.33 -3.32
C ASP A 57 -3.90 -5.47 -3.32
N ASN A 58 -3.80 -6.33 -2.33
CA ASN A 58 -4.84 -7.30 -2.02
C ASN A 58 -6.12 -6.56 -1.62
N ALA A 59 -7.28 -7.06 -2.07
CA ALA A 59 -8.56 -6.56 -1.59
C ALA A 59 -8.63 -6.65 -0.05
N ARG A 60 -9.39 -5.73 0.57
CA ARG A 60 -9.71 -5.84 1.99
C ARG A 60 -10.45 -7.17 2.21
N PRO A 61 -10.20 -7.88 3.32
CA PRO A 61 -10.93 -9.10 3.63
C PRO A 61 -12.42 -8.80 3.69
N GLN A 62 -13.22 -9.71 3.13
CA GLN A 62 -14.67 -9.63 3.26
C GLN A 62 -15.06 -9.93 4.70
N TYR A 63 -16.06 -9.22 5.21
CA TYR A 63 -16.61 -9.52 6.52
C TYR A 63 -17.53 -10.73 6.40
N GLN A 64 -17.10 -11.86 6.96
CA GLN A 64 -17.79 -13.14 6.96
C GLN A 64 -17.53 -13.80 8.32
N PRO A 65 -18.27 -13.42 9.37
CA PRO A 65 -18.01 -13.90 10.72
C PRO A 65 -18.31 -15.40 10.84
N GLN A 66 -17.36 -16.13 11.42
CA GLN A 66 -17.46 -17.53 11.81
C GLN A 66 -17.55 -17.58 13.34
N PRO A 67 -18.57 -18.24 13.90
CA PRO A 67 -18.70 -18.39 15.35
C PRO A 67 -17.48 -19.12 15.94
N GLN A 68 -17.00 -18.64 17.08
CA GLN A 68 -15.90 -19.25 17.81
C GLN A 68 -16.22 -19.24 19.30
N ASP A 69 -15.94 -20.35 19.99
CA ASP A 69 -15.99 -20.40 21.44
C ASP A 69 -15.12 -19.30 22.08
N ALA A 70 -15.34 -19.00 23.36
CA ALA A 70 -14.59 -17.97 24.10
C ALA A 70 -13.07 -18.20 24.19
N ILE A 71 -12.55 -19.31 23.65
CA ILE A 71 -11.15 -19.69 23.66
C ILE A 71 -10.53 -19.42 22.28
N LEU A 72 -9.34 -18.82 22.28
CA LEU A 72 -8.53 -18.68 21.07
C LEU A 72 -8.07 -20.05 20.57
N GLN A 73 -8.62 -20.49 19.42
CA GLN A 73 -8.20 -21.73 18.78
C GLN A 73 -6.90 -21.50 18.00
N HIS A 74 -5.89 -22.34 18.24
CA HIS A 74 -4.55 -22.15 17.67
C HIS A 74 -4.53 -22.13 16.12
N SER A 75 -5.34 -22.99 15.48
CA SER A 75 -5.46 -23.05 14.02
C SER A 75 -6.04 -21.76 13.42
N VAL A 76 -7.06 -21.21 14.07
CA VAL A 76 -7.71 -19.95 13.68
C VAL A 76 -6.74 -18.78 13.83
N VAL A 77 -6.08 -18.68 14.99
CA VAL A 77 -5.08 -17.63 15.26
C VAL A 77 -3.95 -17.67 14.23
N ALA A 78 -3.45 -18.84 13.86
CA ALA A 78 -2.39 -18.95 12.84
C ALA A 78 -2.81 -18.36 11.48
N ASN A 79 -4.06 -18.59 11.06
CA ASN A 79 -4.61 -17.99 9.85
C ASN A 79 -4.77 -16.46 9.99
N GLN A 80 -5.30 -15.99 11.12
CA GLN A 80 -5.43 -14.55 11.40
C GLN A 80 -4.08 -13.85 11.38
N LEU A 81 -3.04 -14.42 12.01
CA LEU A 81 -1.67 -13.88 11.99
C LEU A 81 -1.12 -13.78 10.56
N THR A 82 -1.40 -14.77 9.71
CA THR A 82 -1.02 -14.76 8.30
C THR A 82 -1.71 -13.60 7.56
N LEU A 83 -3.02 -13.41 7.78
CA LEU A 83 -3.77 -12.31 7.18
C LEU A 83 -3.34 -10.95 7.72
N LEU A 84 -3.04 -10.84 9.02
CA LEU A 84 -2.52 -9.61 9.62
C LEU A 84 -1.18 -9.21 8.99
N LYS A 85 -0.32 -10.19 8.71
CA LYS A 85 0.96 -9.98 8.03
C LYS A 85 0.80 -9.56 6.57
N TYR A 86 0.11 -10.36 5.76
CA TYR A 86 0.11 -10.17 4.30
C TYR A 86 -1.01 -9.27 3.78
N ASN A 87 -2.12 -9.15 4.52
CA ASN A 87 -3.24 -8.29 4.16
C ASN A 87 -3.21 -6.96 4.93
N ALA A 88 -3.18 -6.99 6.27
CA ALA A 88 -3.15 -5.76 7.08
C ALA A 88 -1.76 -5.10 7.18
N GLY A 89 -0.70 -5.77 6.75
CA GLY A 89 0.65 -5.21 6.69
C GLY A 89 1.33 -5.03 8.04
N LEU A 90 0.93 -5.81 9.05
CA LEU A 90 1.56 -5.82 10.36
C LEU A 90 2.71 -6.84 10.36
N ALA A 91 3.94 -6.37 10.52
CA ALA A 91 5.09 -7.22 10.76
C ALA A 91 5.03 -7.80 12.18
N ASP A 92 5.44 -9.07 12.28
CA ASP A 92 5.43 -9.89 13.50
C ASP A 92 4.17 -9.71 14.37
N PRO A 93 2.98 -9.94 13.78
CA PRO A 93 1.75 -9.69 14.49
C PRO A 93 1.60 -10.67 15.66
N GLN A 94 0.93 -10.23 16.72
CA GLN A 94 0.54 -11.09 17.83
C GLN A 94 -0.93 -10.87 18.17
N ILE A 95 -1.58 -11.92 18.68
CA ILE A 95 -2.97 -11.87 19.15
C ILE A 95 -3.01 -12.45 20.56
N GLN A 96 -3.66 -11.74 21.48
CA GLN A 96 -3.87 -12.18 22.85
C GLN A 96 -5.28 -11.78 23.30
N ALA A 97 -6.00 -12.68 23.96
CA ALA A 97 -7.30 -12.37 24.57
C ALA A 97 -7.14 -12.30 26.08
N LYS A 98 -7.69 -11.25 26.71
CA LYS A 98 -7.71 -11.09 28.16
C LYS A 98 -9.02 -10.45 28.59
N GLY A 99 -9.81 -11.20 29.38
CA GLY A 99 -11.15 -10.77 29.77
C GLY A 99 -12.05 -10.61 28.54
N ASP A 100 -12.64 -9.44 28.38
CA ASP A 100 -13.50 -9.07 27.25
C ASP A 100 -12.75 -8.27 26.17
N THR A 101 -11.41 -8.27 26.19
CA THR A 101 -10.58 -7.49 25.25
C THR A 101 -9.65 -8.39 24.44
N LEU A 102 -9.68 -8.22 23.12
CA LEU A 102 -8.72 -8.81 22.19
C LEU A 102 -7.62 -7.78 21.89
N TYR A 103 -6.38 -8.15 22.18
CA TYR A 103 -5.19 -7.39 21.89
C TYR A 103 -4.54 -7.92 20.62
N VAL A 104 -4.26 -7.02 19.69
CA VAL A 104 -3.48 -7.30 18.48
C VAL A 104 -2.30 -6.35 18.49
N THR A 105 -1.09 -6.85 18.25
CA THR A 105 0.11 -6.00 18.16
C THR A 105 0.82 -6.27 16.84
N GLY A 106 1.62 -5.31 16.37
CA GLY A 106 2.49 -5.49 15.21
C GLY A 106 3.02 -4.16 14.66
N GLU A 107 4.09 -4.22 13.87
CA GLU A 107 4.67 -3.03 13.24
C GLU A 107 4.04 -2.78 11.86
N GLN A 108 3.47 -1.60 11.62
CA GLN A 108 2.88 -1.30 10.31
C GLN A 108 3.98 -1.02 9.28
N VAL A 109 4.14 -1.94 8.32
CA VAL A 109 5.21 -1.87 7.31
C VAL A 109 4.71 -1.69 5.87
N LYS A 110 3.41 -1.89 5.63
CA LYS A 110 2.85 -1.92 4.26
C LYS A 110 2.18 -0.60 3.86
N TYR A 111 1.39 -0.03 4.77
CA TYR A 111 0.56 1.13 4.50
C TYR A 111 1.17 2.40 5.06
N ARG A 112 1.36 3.41 4.20
CA ARG A 112 1.82 4.74 4.61
C ARG A 112 0.83 5.43 5.56
N ASP A 113 -0.46 5.27 5.30
CA ASP A 113 -1.52 5.61 6.25
C ASP A 113 -1.89 4.36 7.03
N SER A 114 -1.46 4.31 8.29
CA SER A 114 -1.64 3.09 9.08
C SER A 114 -3.09 2.77 9.41
N ARG A 115 -4.01 3.74 9.26
CA ARG A 115 -5.45 3.51 9.41
C ARG A 115 -5.96 2.41 8.47
N GLU A 116 -5.39 2.28 7.28
CA GLU A 116 -5.75 1.20 6.35
C GLU A 116 -5.41 -0.19 6.93
N GLY A 117 -4.23 -0.31 7.55
CA GLY A 117 -3.82 -1.53 8.24
C GLY A 117 -4.74 -1.85 9.42
N ILE A 118 -5.11 -0.85 10.21
CA ILE A 118 -6.06 -1.00 11.33
C ILE A 118 -7.45 -1.46 10.86
N ILE A 119 -7.99 -0.87 9.79
CA ILE A 119 -9.28 -1.26 9.20
C ILE A 119 -9.25 -2.74 8.78
N ARG A 120 -8.16 -3.17 8.14
CA ARG A 120 -7.98 -4.56 7.71
C ARG A 120 -7.82 -5.50 8.90
N ALA A 121 -7.01 -5.12 9.89
CA ALA A 121 -6.81 -5.90 11.10
C ALA A 121 -8.12 -6.13 11.85
N ASN A 122 -8.92 -5.07 12.01
CA ASN A 122 -10.27 -5.15 12.59
C ASN A 122 -11.15 -6.15 11.83
N ARG A 123 -11.20 -6.10 10.49
CA ARG A 123 -11.96 -7.07 9.71
C ARG A 123 -11.48 -8.51 9.88
N ILE A 124 -10.15 -8.71 9.92
CA ILE A 124 -9.55 -10.04 10.07
C ILE A 124 -9.93 -10.65 11.42
N VAL A 125 -9.77 -9.92 12.51
CA VAL A 125 -10.09 -10.45 13.84
C VAL A 125 -11.59 -10.55 14.10
N MET A 126 -12.41 -9.70 13.46
CA MET A 126 -13.87 -9.79 13.54
C MET A 126 -14.45 -11.01 12.83
N ASN A 127 -13.73 -11.59 11.86
CA ASN A 127 -14.20 -12.78 11.15
C ASN A 127 -14.13 -14.03 12.03
N ASP A 128 -13.17 -14.12 12.94
CA ASP A 128 -13.04 -15.24 13.87
C ASP A 128 -12.79 -14.68 15.27
N LEU A 129 -13.76 -13.89 15.75
CA LEU A 129 -13.69 -13.25 17.06
C LEU A 129 -14.19 -14.25 18.12
N PRO A 130 -13.41 -14.55 19.17
CA PRO A 130 -13.89 -15.38 20.27
C PRO A 130 -15.14 -14.77 20.95
N ASP A 131 -16.06 -15.64 21.35
CA ASP A 131 -17.24 -15.22 22.10
C ASP A 131 -16.87 -14.47 23.40
N GLY A 132 -17.62 -13.41 23.70
CA GLY A 132 -17.44 -12.60 24.91
C GLY A 132 -16.50 -11.41 24.78
N ILE A 133 -15.80 -11.25 23.66
CA ILE A 133 -14.99 -10.05 23.39
C ILE A 133 -15.89 -8.86 23.06
N LYS A 134 -15.67 -7.75 23.77
CA LYS A 134 -16.38 -6.47 23.60
C LYS A 134 -15.48 -5.38 23.03
N THR A 135 -14.17 -5.48 23.25
CA THR A 135 -13.20 -4.47 22.85
C THR A 135 -12.07 -5.08 22.04
N ILE A 136 -11.71 -4.46 20.92
CA ILE A 136 -10.49 -4.77 20.17
C ILE A 136 -9.50 -3.65 20.37
N ARG A 137 -8.27 -3.98 20.77
CA ARG A 137 -7.15 -3.05 20.90
C ARG A 137 -6.04 -3.46 19.94
N ILE A 138 -5.83 -2.67 18.89
CA ILE A 138 -4.72 -2.88 17.96
C ILE A 138 -3.61 -1.88 18.32
N THR A 139 -2.49 -2.37 18.83
CA THR A 139 -1.30 -1.56 19.16
C THR A 139 -0.29 -1.64 18.02
N GLU A 140 0.00 -0.48 17.44
CA GLU A 140 1.05 -0.34 16.43
C GLU A 140 2.40 -0.19 17.13
N ASN A 141 3.36 -1.03 16.77
CA ASN A 141 4.72 -1.00 17.30
C ASN A 141 5.70 -0.39 16.30
N ARG A 142 6.82 0.11 16.80
CA ARG A 142 7.99 0.45 15.98
C ARG A 142 9.24 0.09 16.75
N LEU A 143 10.13 -0.71 16.16
CA LEU A 143 11.35 -1.17 16.85
C LEU A 143 11.03 -1.80 18.23
N ASN A 144 9.98 -2.63 18.29
CA ASN A 144 9.46 -3.25 19.51
C ASN A 144 8.96 -2.28 20.60
N MET A 145 8.77 -0.99 20.28
CA MET A 145 8.17 -0.01 21.19
C MET A 145 6.72 0.28 20.76
N PRO A 146 5.74 0.09 21.66
CA PRO A 146 4.37 0.53 21.42
C PRO A 146 4.30 2.02 21.10
N GLN A 147 3.64 2.39 20.00
CA GLN A 147 3.50 3.79 19.57
C GLN A 147 2.11 4.32 19.85
N VAL A 148 1.09 3.53 19.52
CA VAL A 148 -0.31 3.97 19.60
C VAL A 148 -1.23 2.76 19.59
N THR A 149 -2.27 2.80 20.40
CA THR A 149 -3.33 1.79 20.40
C THR A 149 -4.60 2.36 19.80
N THR A 150 -5.21 1.63 18.88
CA THR A 150 -6.58 1.89 18.43
C THR A 150 -7.53 0.98 19.18
N GLU A 151 -8.38 1.58 20.01
CA GLU A 151 -9.47 0.89 20.71
C GLU A 151 -10.73 0.97 19.86
N THR A 152 -11.37 -0.18 19.63
CA THR A 152 -12.59 -0.31 18.84
C THR A 152 -13.63 -1.12 19.61
N ASP A 153 -14.84 -0.59 19.72
CA ASP A 153 -16.00 -1.32 20.25
C ASP A 153 -16.49 -2.36 19.23
N VAL A 154 -16.65 -3.61 19.67
CA VAL A 154 -17.00 -4.74 18.80
C VAL A 154 -18.43 -4.62 18.26
N ALA A 155 -19.38 -4.16 19.07
CA ALA A 155 -20.78 -4.07 18.65
C ALA A 155 -20.96 -2.99 17.56
N SER A 156 -20.35 -1.83 17.76
CA SER A 156 -20.30 -0.75 16.79
C SER A 156 -19.58 -1.18 15.50
N LEU A 157 -18.43 -1.87 15.63
CA LEU A 157 -17.70 -2.39 14.47
C LEU A 157 -18.51 -3.44 13.69
N LYS A 158 -19.22 -4.32 14.38
CA LYS A 158 -20.11 -5.31 13.76
C LYS A 158 -21.18 -4.64 12.89
N ASN A 159 -21.86 -3.62 13.42
CA ASN A 159 -22.88 -2.86 12.67
C ASN A 159 -22.26 -2.19 11.44
N HIS A 160 -21.10 -1.54 11.63
CA HIS A 160 -20.39 -0.88 10.55
C HIS A 160 -19.95 -1.85 9.42
N LEU A 161 -19.56 -3.08 9.77
CA LEU A 161 -19.11 -4.09 8.80
C LEU A 161 -20.25 -4.85 8.12
N ALA A 162 -21.36 -5.11 8.84
CA ALA A 162 -22.54 -5.77 8.29
C ALA A 162 -23.32 -4.85 7.32
N GLY A 163 -23.11 -3.54 7.43
CA GLY A 163 -23.88 -2.54 6.69
C GLY A 163 -25.17 -2.21 7.42
N GLU A 164 -25.64 -0.98 7.22
CA GLU A 164 -26.84 -0.47 7.87
C GLU A 164 -27.98 -0.25 6.87
N PRO A 165 -29.25 -0.32 7.32
CA PRO A 165 -30.38 0.06 6.49
C PRO A 165 -30.24 1.50 6.01
N LEU A 166 -30.76 1.78 4.81
CA LEU A 166 -30.77 3.13 4.25
C LEU A 166 -31.37 4.14 5.24
N GLY A 167 -30.64 5.21 5.54
CA GLY A 167 -31.05 6.26 6.47
C GLY A 167 -30.64 6.05 7.93
N HIS A 168 -29.94 4.96 8.25
CA HIS A 168 -29.28 4.75 9.53
C HIS A 168 -27.76 4.79 9.32
N GLU A 169 -27.09 5.67 10.07
CA GLU A 169 -25.62 5.70 10.17
C GLU A 169 -25.23 5.60 11.64
N THR A 170 -24.67 4.46 12.03
CA THR A 170 -24.06 4.26 13.33
C THR A 170 -22.60 4.62 13.21
N THR A 171 -22.19 5.65 13.94
CA THR A 171 -20.78 6.04 14.01
C THR A 171 -19.96 4.90 14.61
N LEU A 172 -18.87 4.53 13.93
CA LEU A 172 -17.90 3.59 14.46
C LEU A 172 -17.28 4.15 15.74
N ALA A 173 -17.54 3.49 16.87
CA ALA A 173 -16.96 3.81 18.16
C ALA A 173 -15.51 3.31 18.21
N GLN A 174 -14.61 4.12 17.64
CA GLN A 174 -13.19 3.86 17.56
C GLN A 174 -12.41 5.11 17.97
N LYS A 175 -11.35 4.92 18.77
CA LYS A 175 -10.48 6.02 19.22
C LYS A 175 -9.02 5.56 19.29
N ARG A 176 -8.10 6.49 19.02
CA ARG A 176 -6.68 6.31 19.32
C ARG A 176 -6.44 6.71 20.76
N VAL A 177 -5.72 5.87 21.49
CA VAL A 177 -5.36 6.06 22.90
C VAL A 177 -3.86 5.81 23.08
N GLU A 178 -3.37 6.17 24.26
CA GLU A 178 -2.00 5.84 24.67
C GLU A 178 -1.72 4.34 24.54
N PRO A 179 -0.50 3.96 24.10
CA PRO A 179 -0.16 2.57 23.90
C PRO A 179 -0.23 1.76 25.20
N VAL A 180 -0.67 0.51 25.08
CA VAL A 180 -0.74 -0.49 26.17
C VAL A 180 0.13 -1.71 25.90
#